data_AF-A0A6B8RHA1-F1
#
_entry.id   AF-A0A6B8RHA1-F1
#
_cell.length_a   1.000
_cell.length_b   1.000
_cell.length_c   1.000
_cell.angle_alpha   90.00
_cell.angle_beta   90.00
_cell.angle_gamma   90.00
#
_symmetry.space_group_name_H-M   'P 1'
#
loop_
_entity.id
_entity.type
_entity.pdbx_description
1 polymer ?
#
loop_
_entity_poly.entity_id
_entity_poly.type
_entity_poly.pdbx_seq_one_letter_code
_entity_poly.pdbx_strand_id
1 'polypeptide(L)' 'MIRKACKLDSDFQRSIVFRRKIEVWTNGKLEAVGFLEGFSEDSVSLDGGHYLREGSEFWLI' A
#
# COMPACT_ATOMS: atom_id res chain seq x y z
N MET A 1 -5.54 9.66 -13.89
CA MET A 1 -4.54 9.01 -13.02
C MET A 1 -4.79 7.52 -13.10
N ILE A 2 -3.81 6.70 -13.50
CA ILE A 2 -4.01 5.26 -13.67
C ILE A 2 -3.65 4.58 -12.36
N ARG A 3 -4.65 4.07 -11.64
CA ARG A 3 -4.45 3.26 -10.44
C ARG A 3 -3.91 1.88 -10.82
N LYS A 4 -2.88 1.41 -10.12
CA LYS A 4 -2.36 0.05 -10.27
C LYS A 4 -2.49 -0.71 -8.95
N ALA A 5 -3.14 -1.87 -8.95
CA ALA A 5 -3.23 -2.72 -7.78
C ALA A 5 -1.83 -3.19 -7.34
N CYS A 6 -1.54 -3.08 -6.05
CA CYS A 6 -0.36 -3.64 -5.39
C CYS A 6 -0.75 -4.92 -4.68
N LYS A 7 -0.25 -6.05 -5.18
CA LYS A 7 -0.52 -7.36 -4.55
C LYS A 7 0.75 -8.10 -4.21
N LEU A 8 1.80 -7.90 -5.00
CA LEU A 8 3.06 -8.60 -4.84
C LEU A 8 4.05 -7.73 -4.07
N ASP A 9 4.97 -8.38 -3.36
CA ASP A 9 6.09 -7.73 -2.67
C ASP A 9 6.92 -6.86 -3.62
N SER A 10 7.04 -7.28 -4.88
CA SER A 10 7.70 -6.48 -5.92
C SER A 10 6.99 -5.16 -6.23
N ASP A 11 5.68 -5.07 -6.05
CA ASP A 11 4.93 -3.81 -6.22
C ASP A 11 5.22 -2.86 -5.05
N PHE A 12 5.21 -3.38 -3.82
CA PHE A 12 5.53 -2.61 -2.61
C PHE A 12 6.99 -2.14 -2.61
N GLN A 13 7.93 -3.01 -3.00
CA GLN A 13 9.34 -2.65 -3.17
C GLN A 13 9.51 -1.55 -4.21
N ARG A 14 8.81 -1.62 -5.35
CA ARG A 14 8.83 -0.53 -6.35
C ARG A 14 8.28 0.77 -5.78
N SER A 15 7.23 0.69 -4.95
CA SER A 15 6.67 1.88 -4.30
C SER A 15 7.69 2.60 -3.42
N ILE A 16 8.47 1.86 -2.63
CA ILE A 16 9.56 2.40 -1.81
C ILE A 16 10.63 3.03 -2.70
N VAL A 17 11.15 2.26 -3.66
CA VAL A 17 12.28 2.68 -4.50
C VAL A 17 11.96 3.95 -5.29
N PHE A 18 10.76 4.02 -5.87
CA PHE A 18 10.33 5.17 -6.69
C PHE A 18 9.60 6.24 -5.90
N ARG A 19 9.51 6.11 -4.56
CA ARG A 19 8.74 6.98 -3.68
C ARG A 19 7.35 7.30 -4.26
N ARG A 20 6.62 6.25 -4.64
CA ARG A 20 5.23 6.38 -5.08
C ARG A 20 4.29 6.26 -3.90
N LYS A 21 3.17 6.99 -3.97
CA LYS A 21 2.14 6.91 -2.95
C LYS A 21 1.27 5.69 -3.18
N ILE A 22 0.81 5.10 -2.09
CA ILE A 22 -0.16 4.01 -2.08
C ILE A 22 -1.41 4.48 -1.36
N GLU A 23 -2.55 4.19 -1.94
CA GLU A 23 -3.85 4.23 -1.27
C GLU A 23 -4.10 2.88 -0.58
N VAL A 24 -4.55 2.90 0.68
CA VAL A 24 -5.02 1.73 1.42
C VAL A 24 -6.53 1.82 1.51
N TRP A 25 -7.20 0.76 1.08
CA TRP A 25 -8.65 0.64 1.12
C TRP A 25 -9.06 -0.56 1.95
N THR A 26 -9.91 -0.35 2.94
CA THR A 26 -10.42 -1.40 3.82
C THR A 26 -11.94 -1.39 3.78
N ASN A 27 -12.56 -2.53 3.54
CA ASN A 27 -14.02 -2.66 3.38
C ASN A 27 -14.62 -1.64 2.37
N GLY A 28 -13.91 -1.40 1.26
CA GLY A 28 -14.34 -0.48 0.19
C GLY A 28 -14.26 1.01 0.55
N LYS A 29 -13.63 1.38 1.68
CA LYS A 29 -13.40 2.76 2.09
C LYS A 29 -11.91 3.07 2.06
N LEU A 30 -11.57 4.26 1.55
CA LEU A 30 -10.21 4.78 1.61
C LEU A 30 -9.85 5.06 3.06
N GLU A 31 -8.86 4.35 3.58
CA GLU A 31 -8.40 4.48 4.96
C GLU A 31 -7.17 5.38 5.05
N ALA A 32 -6.23 5.25 4.11
CA ALA A 32 -5.01 6.04 4.09
C ALA A 32 -4.44 6.25 2.70
N VAL A 33 -3.63 7.30 2.54
CA VAL A 33 -2.81 7.56 1.34
C VAL A 33 -1.47 8.09 1.79
N GLY A 34 -0.38 7.43 1.38
CA GLY A 34 0.93 7.78 1.92
C GLY A 34 2.09 7.07 1.25
N PHE A 35 3.29 7.31 1.78
CA PHE A 35 4.49 6.60 1.32
C PHE A 35 4.68 5.33 2.12
N LEU A 36 5.05 4.27 1.42
CA LEU A 36 5.31 2.99 2.04
C LEU A 36 6.67 3.04 2.74
N GLU A 37 6.69 2.68 4.01
CA GLU A 37 7.89 2.67 4.87
C GLU A 37 8.45 1.26 5.02
N GLY A 38 7.59 0.24 4.98
CA GLY A 38 7.95 -1.16 5.08
C GLY A 38 6.78 -2.08 4.72
N PHE A 39 7.08 -3.34 4.42
CA PHE A 39 6.07 -4.37 4.17
C PHE A 39 6.59 -5.72 4.64
N SER A 40 5.64 -6.61 4.95
CA SER A 40 5.86 -8.01 5.28
C SER A 40 4.84 -8.87 4.53
N GLU A 41 4.86 -10.18 4.78
CA GLU A 41 3.86 -11.11 4.25
C GLU A 41 2.44 -10.75 4.72
N ASP A 42 2.31 -10.25 5.95
CA ASP A 42 1.01 -10.03 6.60
C ASP A 42 0.56 -8.58 6.61
N SER A 43 1.49 -7.62 6.50
CA SER A 43 1.19 -6.20 6.75
C SER A 43 2.02 -5.24 5.89
N VAL A 44 1.52 -4.00 5.80
CA VAL A 44 2.16 -2.87 5.14
C VAL A 44 2.20 -1.68 6.10
N SER A 45 3.37 -1.06 6.22
CA SER A 45 3.61 0.15 6.99
C SER A 45 3.61 1.37 6.07
N LEU A 46 2.78 2.37 6.36
CA LEU A 46 2.59 3.53 5.50
C LEU A 46 2.38 4.78 6.33
N ASP A 47 3.26 5.77 6.16
CA ASP A 47 3.32 7.03 6.93
C ASP A 47 3.04 6.86 8.44
N GLY A 48 3.69 5.89 9.10
CA GLY A 48 3.50 5.56 10.51
C GLY A 48 2.27 4.71 10.85
N GLY A 49 1.39 4.44 9.89
CA GLY A 49 0.28 3.49 10.00
C GLY A 49 0.71 2.03 9.76
N HIS A 50 -0.10 1.09 10.24
CA HIS A 50 0.07 -0.36 9.99
C HIS A 50 -1.24 -0.96 9.50
N TYR A 51 -1.19 -1.58 8.32
CA TYR A 51 -2.37 -2.12 7.64
C TYR A 51 -2.15 -3.60 7.34
N LEU A 52 -3.10 -4.44 7.71
CA LEU A 52 -3.07 -5.86 7.36
C LEU A 52 -3.29 -6.02 5.85
N ARG A 53 -2.56 -6.95 5.23
CA ARG A 53 -2.75 -7.27 3.81
C ARG A 53 -4.04 -8.03 3.58
N GLU A 54 -4.40 -8.90 4.52
CA GLU A 54 -5.71 -9.52 4.55
C GLU A 54 -6.78 -8.46 4.86
N GLY A 55 -7.81 -8.38 4.01
CA GLY A 55 -8.91 -7.44 4.17
C GLY A 55 -8.65 -6.01 3.66
N SER A 56 -7.42 -5.71 3.21
CA SER A 56 -7.08 -4.42 2.61
C SER A 56 -6.71 -4.55 1.13
N GLU A 57 -7.04 -3.52 0.36
CA GLU A 57 -6.60 -3.35 -1.02
C GLU A 57 -5.62 -2.18 -1.10
N PHE A 58 -4.52 -2.38 -1.83
CA PHE A 58 -3.49 -1.37 -2.00
C PHE A 58 -3.42 -0.93 -3.45
N TRP A 59 -3.36 0.38 -3.67
CA TRP A 59 -3.33 0.96 -5.02
C TRP A 59 -2.22 1.99 -5.16
N LEU A 60 -1.30 1.78 -6.10
CA LEU A 60 -0.33 2.78 -6.52
C LEU A 60 -1.03 3.90 -7.31
N ILE A 61 -0.68 5.15 -7.00
CA ILE A 61 -1.14 6.37 -7.69
C ILE A 61 0.01 7.18 -8.29
#